data_AF-A0A960QBX4-F1
#
_entry.id   AF-A0A960QBX4-F1
#
_cell.length_a   1.000
_cell.length_b   1.000
_cell.length_c   1.000
_cell.angle_alpha   90.00
_cell.angle_beta   90.00
_cell.angle_gamma   90.00
#
_symmetry.space_group_name_H-M   'P 1'
#
loop_
_entity.id
_entity.type
_entity.pdbx_description
1 polymer ?
#
loop_
_entity_poly.entity_id
_entity_poly.type
_entity_poly.pdbx_seq_one_letter_code
_entity_poly.pdbx_strand_id
1 'polypeptide(L)'
;KDGPMLVVSDRIDSIHEALAAEGYEDQFHPSYTRMVPAHHVTTLRLIGCPDPNPEHRRFFDPPAAVLPGDLDLIGERYVEALVTEVRSWLESVPADEPLGVLFSGGADSGAVLLTIYHQLLALGQSPSRLKAFTLAVAGGGDDLEQAREFLRRVDLEMLGEVIEAPADALDPLWAVEVIEDYKPLDVECAAAVLAALEGIRRRYPSWRLLADGDGGDENLKDYPIEENRELTIRSVVGNSMLYQEGWGVEAVKHSLTYSGGLSRGCVRGWAPARRLGFLTFSPLTAPRVIAAAEAIPFDELTRGSHERLYSLKGEVLSRGIRQVLGIEMPVFEKRRFQHGAVAPELVDVLRETSPHRYRQHYLALHLPR
;
A
#
# COMPACT_ATOMS: atom_id res chain seq x y z
N LYS A 1 -35.75 6.03 -22.48
CA LYS A 1 -34.52 5.21 -22.60
C LYS A 1 -34.48 4.44 -21.29
N ASP A 2 -35.17 3.32 -21.23
CA ASP A 2 -35.61 2.76 -19.94
C ASP A 2 -34.98 1.37 -19.81
N GLY A 3 -33.79 1.33 -19.21
CA GLY A 3 -33.01 0.11 -18.99
C GLY A 3 -31.98 0.34 -17.89
N PRO A 4 -31.46 -0.73 -17.27
CA PRO A 4 -30.47 -0.64 -16.20
C PRO A 4 -29.20 0.07 -16.68
N MET A 5 -28.72 1.02 -15.89
CA MET A 5 -27.47 1.76 -16.10
C MET A 5 -26.39 1.19 -15.18
N LEU A 6 -25.20 0.92 -15.74
CA LEU A 6 -24.03 0.52 -14.98
C LEU A 6 -22.97 1.61 -15.10
N VAL A 7 -22.55 2.15 -13.95
CA VAL A 7 -21.41 3.07 -13.85
C VAL A 7 -20.28 2.33 -13.14
N VAL A 8 -19.10 2.33 -13.73
CA VAL A 8 -17.88 1.77 -13.14
C VAL A 8 -16.82 2.85 -13.17
N SER A 9 -16.19 3.10 -12.02
CA SER A 9 -15.09 4.04 -11.90
C SER A 9 -14.14 3.58 -10.80
N ASP A 10 -12.93 4.12 -10.84
CA ASP A 10 -11.91 4.04 -9.81
C ASP A 10 -12.20 4.92 -8.58
N ARG A 11 -13.21 5.82 -8.65
CA ARG A 11 -13.64 6.68 -7.53
C ARG A 11 -15.16 6.80 -7.41
N ILE A 12 -15.65 7.04 -6.20
CA ILE A 12 -17.06 7.22 -5.86
C ILE A 12 -17.57 8.59 -6.30
N ASP A 13 -16.78 9.65 -6.16
CA ASP A 13 -17.08 11.01 -6.65
C ASP A 13 -17.35 11.01 -8.15
N SER A 14 -16.56 10.26 -8.92
CA SER A 14 -16.69 10.11 -10.35
C SER A 14 -17.96 9.33 -10.74
N ILE A 15 -18.41 8.39 -9.89
CA ILE A 15 -19.72 7.74 -10.05
C ILE A 15 -20.84 8.75 -9.83
N HIS A 16 -20.75 9.58 -8.78
CA HIS A 16 -21.74 10.62 -8.48
C HIS A 16 -21.84 11.64 -9.63
N GLU A 17 -20.71 12.16 -10.11
CA GLU A 17 -20.67 13.09 -11.24
C GLU A 17 -21.30 12.51 -12.51
N ALA A 18 -21.01 11.23 -12.82
CA ALA A 18 -21.60 10.55 -13.97
C ALA A 18 -23.13 10.38 -13.84
N LEU A 19 -23.62 10.05 -12.63
CA LEU A 19 -25.07 9.97 -12.37
C LEU A 19 -25.73 11.34 -12.48
N ALA A 20 -25.10 12.40 -11.96
CA ALA A 20 -25.62 13.76 -12.04
C ALA A 20 -25.70 14.26 -13.49
N ALA A 21 -24.68 13.98 -14.31
CA ALA A 21 -24.68 14.33 -15.74
C ALA A 21 -25.83 13.67 -16.53
N GLU A 22 -26.26 12.48 -16.12
CA GLU A 22 -27.38 11.74 -16.72
C GLU A 22 -28.74 12.03 -16.05
N GLY A 23 -28.77 12.91 -15.03
CA GLY A 23 -29.99 13.30 -14.33
C GLY A 23 -30.51 12.28 -13.30
N TYR A 24 -29.63 11.41 -12.79
CA TYR A 24 -29.92 10.37 -11.78
C TYR A 24 -29.25 10.64 -10.42
N GLU A 25 -28.92 11.89 -10.12
CA GLU A 25 -28.26 12.29 -8.87
C GLU A 25 -29.06 11.89 -7.62
N ASP A 26 -30.38 11.95 -7.69
CA ASP A 26 -31.29 11.60 -6.59
C ASP A 26 -31.25 10.12 -6.20
N GLN A 27 -30.70 9.26 -7.07
CA GLN A 27 -30.50 7.84 -6.80
C GLN A 27 -29.13 7.53 -6.18
N PHE A 28 -28.25 8.53 -6.07
CA PHE A 28 -26.92 8.33 -5.51
C PHE A 28 -26.95 8.35 -3.97
N HIS A 29 -26.30 7.34 -3.39
CA HIS A 29 -25.86 7.37 -2.01
C HIS A 29 -24.53 6.61 -1.93
N PRO A 30 -23.50 7.09 -1.21
CA PRO A 30 -22.19 6.44 -1.17
C PRO A 30 -22.22 5.01 -0.59
N SER A 31 -23.28 4.62 0.14
CA SER A 31 -23.45 3.23 0.59
C SER A 31 -24.02 2.28 -0.47
N TYR A 32 -24.48 2.80 -1.61
CA TYR A 32 -25.02 2.00 -2.71
C TYR A 32 -23.93 1.56 -3.70
N THR A 33 -22.76 2.17 -3.64
CA THR A 33 -21.61 1.72 -4.42
C THR A 33 -21.14 0.34 -3.98
N ARG A 34 -20.51 -0.38 -4.89
CA ARG A 34 -19.94 -1.71 -4.68
C ARG A 34 -18.54 -1.73 -5.24
N MET A 35 -17.60 -2.27 -4.48
CA MET A 35 -16.24 -2.44 -4.92
C MET A 35 -16.09 -3.75 -5.72
N VAL A 36 -15.33 -3.71 -6.81
CA VAL A 36 -14.87 -4.93 -7.48
C VAL A 36 -13.75 -5.55 -6.61
N PRO A 37 -13.90 -6.79 -6.13
CA PRO A 37 -12.86 -7.40 -5.29
C PRO A 37 -11.54 -7.56 -6.05
N ALA A 38 -10.41 -7.34 -5.36
CA ALA A 38 -9.10 -7.62 -5.95
C ALA A 38 -8.98 -9.08 -6.40
N HIS A 39 -8.22 -9.32 -7.46
CA HIS A 39 -7.96 -10.66 -8.01
C HIS A 39 -9.20 -11.41 -8.52
N HIS A 40 -10.34 -10.74 -8.67
CA HIS A 40 -11.56 -11.32 -9.20
C HIS A 40 -12.01 -10.61 -10.49
N VAL A 41 -12.62 -11.39 -11.38
CA VAL A 41 -13.42 -10.87 -12.49
C VAL A 41 -14.88 -10.86 -12.03
N THR A 42 -15.49 -9.68 -12.00
CA THR A 42 -16.91 -9.52 -11.68
C THR A 42 -17.75 -9.54 -12.96
N THR A 43 -18.69 -10.47 -13.05
CA THR A 43 -19.65 -10.55 -14.15
C THR A 43 -21.02 -10.12 -13.67
N LEU A 44 -21.62 -9.15 -14.35
CA LEU A 44 -22.96 -8.63 -14.06
C LEU A 44 -23.87 -8.83 -15.27
N ARG A 45 -25.11 -9.27 -15.03
CA ARG A 45 -26.16 -9.30 -16.05
C ARG A 45 -27.07 -8.11 -15.85
N LEU A 46 -27.03 -7.12 -16.74
CA LEU A 46 -27.86 -5.92 -16.67
C LEU A 46 -29.31 -6.23 -17.10
N ILE A 47 -30.01 -7.02 -16.29
CA ILE A 47 -31.45 -7.24 -16.38
C ILE A 47 -32.13 -6.26 -15.43
N GLY A 48 -33.20 -5.59 -15.88
CA GLY A 48 -33.82 -4.51 -15.11
C GLY A 48 -34.46 -4.97 -13.79
N CYS A 49 -34.99 -6.20 -13.74
CA CYS A 49 -35.50 -6.81 -12.51
C CYS A 49 -35.42 -8.35 -12.64
N PRO A 50 -34.97 -9.09 -11.60
CA PRO A 50 -34.45 -8.59 -10.32
C PRO A 50 -33.10 -7.87 -10.46
N ASP A 51 -32.68 -7.16 -9.40
CA ASP A 51 -31.37 -6.51 -9.33
C ASP A 51 -30.24 -7.48 -9.72
N PRO A 52 -29.19 -7.00 -10.42
CA PRO A 52 -28.11 -7.86 -10.88
C PRO A 52 -27.31 -8.42 -9.71
N ASN A 53 -27.31 -9.74 -9.56
CA ASN A 53 -26.38 -10.42 -8.66
C ASN A 53 -25.02 -10.61 -9.34
N PRO A 54 -23.91 -10.13 -8.75
CA PRO A 54 -22.58 -10.34 -9.31
C PRO A 54 -22.14 -11.81 -9.20
N GLU A 55 -21.47 -12.29 -10.24
CA GLU A 55 -20.64 -13.50 -10.18
C GLU A 55 -19.18 -13.08 -10.10
N HIS A 56 -18.46 -13.52 -9.07
CA HIS A 56 -17.05 -13.23 -8.88
C HIS A 56 -16.23 -14.49 -9.17
N ARG A 57 -15.31 -14.41 -10.15
CA ARG A 57 -14.37 -15.49 -10.44
C ARG A 57 -12.95 -15.05 -10.14
N ARG A 58 -12.31 -15.69 -9.16
CA ARG A 58 -10.89 -15.45 -8.87
C ARG A 58 -10.04 -15.82 -10.08
N PHE A 59 -9.14 -14.92 -10.51
CA PHE A 59 -8.22 -15.18 -11.63
C PHE A 59 -6.76 -15.31 -11.18
N PHE A 60 -6.45 -14.90 -9.95
CA PHE A 60 -5.12 -15.02 -9.36
C PHE A 60 -5.22 -15.79 -8.05
N ASP A 61 -4.62 -16.97 -8.03
CA ASP A 61 -4.65 -17.94 -6.93
C ASP A 61 -3.32 -18.70 -6.90
N PRO A 62 -2.22 -18.05 -6.48
CA PRO A 62 -0.90 -18.68 -6.45
C PRO A 62 -0.86 -19.84 -5.45
N PRO A 63 -0.09 -20.92 -5.73
CA PRO A 63 0.09 -22.02 -4.79
C PRO A 63 0.71 -21.55 -3.47
N ALA A 64 0.09 -21.96 -2.35
CA ALA A 64 0.57 -21.62 -1.01
C ALA A 64 1.60 -22.65 -0.49
N ALA A 65 2.59 -22.19 0.28
CA ALA A 65 3.55 -23.02 1.02
C ALA A 65 4.26 -24.10 0.20
N VAL A 66 4.71 -23.74 -1.02
CA VAL A 66 5.40 -24.67 -1.94
C VAL A 66 6.93 -24.63 -1.85
N LEU A 67 7.51 -23.60 -1.21
CA LEU A 67 8.94 -23.52 -0.96
C LEU A 67 9.31 -24.35 0.28
N PRO A 68 10.55 -24.88 0.35
CA PRO A 68 11.07 -25.45 1.59
C PRO A 68 11.27 -24.36 2.65
N GLY A 69 11.34 -24.73 3.94
CA GLY A 69 11.63 -23.83 5.06
C GLY A 69 13.07 -23.27 5.11
N ASP A 70 13.71 -23.10 3.96
CA ASP A 70 15.05 -22.53 3.81
C ASP A 70 14.94 -21.01 3.57
N LEU A 71 15.30 -20.21 4.58
CA LEU A 71 15.21 -18.76 4.51
C LEU A 71 16.11 -18.12 3.45
N ASP A 72 17.22 -18.78 3.12
CA ASP A 72 18.14 -18.27 2.11
C ASP A 72 17.50 -18.40 0.73
N LEU A 73 16.97 -19.58 0.39
CA LEU A 73 16.20 -19.79 -0.84
C LEU A 73 14.92 -18.94 -0.88
N ILE A 74 14.18 -18.83 0.22
CA ILE A 74 12.98 -17.99 0.29
C ILE A 74 13.32 -16.52 -0.01
N GLY A 75 14.37 -16.01 0.63
CA GLY A 75 14.87 -14.65 0.40
C GLY A 75 15.26 -14.43 -1.05
N GLU A 76 16.04 -15.34 -1.63
CA GLU A 76 16.43 -15.32 -3.04
C GLU A 76 15.19 -15.21 -3.95
N ARG A 77 14.22 -16.13 -3.82
CA ARG A 77 13.02 -16.15 -4.67
C ARG A 77 12.16 -14.89 -4.53
N TYR A 78 11.98 -14.40 -3.32
CA TYR A 78 11.18 -13.20 -3.06
C TYR A 78 11.84 -11.95 -3.66
N VAL A 79 13.16 -11.81 -3.51
CA VAL A 79 13.89 -10.65 -4.04
C VAL A 79 14.12 -10.76 -5.54
N GLU A 80 14.32 -11.95 -6.12
CA GLU A 80 14.34 -12.16 -7.58
C GLU A 80 13.03 -11.70 -8.24
N ALA A 81 11.88 -12.00 -7.60
CA ALA A 81 10.59 -11.53 -8.04
C ALA A 81 10.52 -9.99 -8.02
N LEU A 82 10.94 -9.37 -6.92
CA LEU A 82 11.01 -7.91 -6.78
C LEU A 82 11.91 -7.27 -7.85
N VAL A 83 13.11 -7.83 -8.06
CA VAL A 83 14.06 -7.40 -9.10
C VAL A 83 13.43 -7.45 -10.48
N THR A 84 12.67 -8.50 -10.79
CA THR A 84 12.01 -8.67 -12.09
C THR A 84 10.95 -7.60 -12.33
N GLU A 85 10.13 -7.30 -11.31
CA GLU A 85 9.08 -6.28 -11.41
C GLU A 85 9.67 -4.87 -11.50
N VAL A 86 10.69 -4.57 -10.69
CA VAL A 86 11.40 -3.29 -10.76
C VAL A 86 12.08 -3.09 -12.11
N ARG A 87 12.74 -4.13 -12.66
CA ARG A 87 13.34 -4.06 -13.99
C ARG A 87 12.28 -3.77 -15.06
N SER A 88 11.18 -4.51 -15.05
CA SER A 88 10.08 -4.34 -16.02
C SER A 88 9.50 -2.92 -15.96
N TRP A 89 9.35 -2.37 -14.76
CA TRP A 89 8.93 -0.98 -14.58
C TRP A 89 9.96 0.02 -15.13
N LEU A 90 11.24 -0.13 -14.80
CA LEU A 90 12.32 0.75 -15.28
C LEU A 90 12.45 0.72 -16.82
N GLU A 91 12.21 -0.42 -17.46
CA GLU A 91 12.19 -0.56 -18.93
C GLU A 91 10.97 0.11 -19.57
N SER A 92 9.89 0.31 -18.82
CA SER A 92 8.64 0.93 -19.30
C SER A 92 8.63 2.47 -19.20
N VAL A 93 9.57 3.07 -18.46
CA VAL A 93 9.64 4.51 -18.22
C VAL A 93 10.83 5.15 -18.96
N PRO A 94 10.77 6.45 -19.33
CA PRO A 94 11.87 7.12 -20.00
C PRO A 94 13.16 7.08 -19.18
N ALA A 95 14.34 6.99 -19.83
CA ALA A 95 15.63 6.84 -19.15
C ALA A 95 16.13 8.11 -18.42
N ASP A 96 15.49 9.25 -18.65
CA ASP A 96 15.82 10.57 -18.14
C ASP A 96 14.84 11.10 -17.07
N GLU A 97 13.67 10.45 -16.91
CA GLU A 97 12.63 10.88 -15.96
C GLU A 97 13.14 10.80 -14.49
N PRO A 98 12.93 11.77 -13.60
CA PRO A 98 13.32 11.60 -12.21
C PRO A 98 12.49 10.52 -11.51
N LEU A 99 13.12 9.71 -10.65
CA LEU A 99 12.53 8.57 -9.95
C LEU A 99 12.59 8.79 -8.43
N GLY A 100 11.44 8.81 -7.76
CA GLY A 100 11.39 8.94 -6.31
C GLY A 100 11.02 7.64 -5.63
N VAL A 101 11.48 7.43 -4.41
CA VAL A 101 10.98 6.38 -3.50
C VAL A 101 10.44 7.06 -2.26
N LEU A 102 9.19 6.77 -1.89
CA LEU A 102 8.64 7.14 -0.58
C LEU A 102 9.34 6.27 0.47
N PHE A 103 10.27 6.86 1.21
CA PHE A 103 11.28 6.15 1.97
C PHE A 103 11.19 6.46 3.47
N SER A 104 10.82 5.45 4.25
CA SER A 104 10.74 5.51 5.72
C SER A 104 11.98 4.96 6.43
N GLY A 105 12.93 4.38 5.69
CA GLY A 105 14.03 3.60 6.26
C GLY A 105 13.60 2.22 6.79
N GLY A 106 12.35 1.80 6.57
CA GLY A 106 11.85 0.47 6.91
C GLY A 106 12.34 -0.61 5.93
N ALA A 107 12.10 -1.87 6.27
CA ALA A 107 12.55 -3.01 5.46
C ALA A 107 11.97 -2.98 4.04
N ASP A 108 10.68 -2.65 3.90
CA ASP A 108 9.98 -2.68 2.61
C ASP A 108 10.45 -1.57 1.66
N SER A 109 10.41 -0.31 2.12
CA SER A 109 10.89 0.83 1.33
C SER A 109 12.41 0.78 1.09
N GLY A 110 13.17 0.22 2.03
CA GLY A 110 14.61 -0.06 1.87
C GLY A 110 14.90 -1.09 0.79
N ALA A 111 14.19 -2.23 0.77
CA ALA A 111 14.35 -3.24 -0.26
C ALA A 111 14.01 -2.70 -1.65
N VAL A 112 12.93 -1.91 -1.77
CA VAL A 112 12.55 -1.25 -3.03
C VAL A 112 13.61 -0.26 -3.49
N LEU A 113 14.11 0.61 -2.59
CA LEU A 113 15.16 1.57 -2.92
C LEU A 113 16.43 0.89 -3.44
N LEU A 114 16.93 -0.12 -2.70
CA LEU A 114 18.13 -0.87 -3.08
C LEU A 114 17.95 -1.60 -4.41
N THR A 115 16.76 -2.17 -4.64
CA THR A 115 16.46 -2.86 -5.90
C THR A 115 16.43 -1.90 -7.08
N ILE A 116 15.79 -0.73 -6.95
CA ILE A 116 15.77 0.29 -8.01
C ILE A 116 17.20 0.78 -8.28
N TYR A 117 17.96 1.12 -7.23
CA TYR A 117 19.34 1.56 -7.36
C TYR A 117 20.20 0.51 -8.10
N HIS A 118 20.11 -0.75 -7.69
CA HIS A 118 20.86 -1.84 -8.31
C HIS A 118 20.45 -2.05 -9.78
N GLN A 119 19.15 -2.00 -10.11
CA GLN A 119 18.71 -2.17 -11.50
C GLN A 119 19.09 -0.98 -12.39
N LEU A 120 19.11 0.25 -11.88
CA LEU A 120 19.62 1.40 -12.63
C LEU A 120 21.08 1.17 -13.05
N LEU A 121 21.93 0.74 -12.12
CA LEU A 121 23.33 0.39 -12.41
C LEU A 121 23.44 -0.76 -13.42
N ALA A 122 22.66 -1.83 -13.24
CA ALA A 122 22.68 -2.99 -14.14
C ALA A 122 22.24 -2.63 -15.57
N LEU A 123 21.35 -1.65 -15.73
CA LEU A 123 20.89 -1.12 -17.01
C LEU A 123 21.80 -0.04 -17.59
N GLY A 124 22.90 0.32 -16.90
CA GLY A 124 23.81 1.40 -17.32
C GLY A 124 23.18 2.80 -17.25
N GLN A 125 22.12 2.96 -16.45
CA GLN A 125 21.44 4.25 -16.24
C GLN A 125 22.08 4.99 -15.06
N SER A 126 22.02 6.33 -15.08
CA SER A 126 22.58 7.14 -13.99
C SER A 126 21.73 7.02 -12.72
N PRO A 127 22.28 6.58 -11.57
CA PRO A 127 21.57 6.58 -10.30
C PRO A 127 21.23 7.98 -9.77
N SER A 128 21.83 9.03 -10.33
CA SER A 128 21.57 10.42 -9.91
C SER A 128 20.13 10.88 -10.13
N ARG A 129 19.36 10.14 -10.95
CA ARG A 129 17.92 10.40 -11.17
C ARG A 129 17.04 9.84 -10.05
N LEU A 130 17.59 9.04 -9.14
CA LEU A 130 16.88 8.42 -8.03
C LEU A 130 16.96 9.30 -6.77
N LYS A 131 15.85 9.47 -6.06
CA LYS A 131 15.79 10.10 -4.74
C LYS A 131 14.95 9.29 -3.77
N ALA A 132 15.39 9.24 -2.52
CA ALA A 132 14.69 8.64 -1.39
C ALA A 132 14.08 9.76 -0.55
N PHE A 133 12.76 9.95 -0.65
CA PHE A 133 12.03 11.02 0.03
C PHE A 133 11.53 10.56 1.39
N THR A 134 11.98 11.20 2.46
CA THR A 134 11.54 10.92 3.83
C THR A 134 10.76 12.09 4.39
N LEU A 135 9.52 11.85 4.81
CA LEU A 135 8.69 12.84 5.49
C LEU A 135 9.20 13.08 6.92
N ALA A 136 9.28 14.35 7.31
CA ALA A 136 9.55 14.76 8.68
C ALA A 136 8.53 15.83 9.09
N VAL A 137 7.58 15.47 9.95
CA VAL A 137 6.55 16.40 10.42
C VAL A 137 7.01 17.12 11.67
N ALA A 138 6.85 18.44 11.69
CA ALA A 138 7.22 19.33 12.78
C ALA A 138 8.69 19.16 13.25
N GLY A 139 9.59 18.86 12.30
CA GLY A 139 11.03 18.71 12.57
C GLY A 139 11.44 17.39 13.21
N GLY A 140 10.55 16.41 13.31
CA GLY A 140 10.81 15.12 13.97
C GLY A 140 10.39 13.89 13.17
N GLY A 141 10.31 12.76 13.89
CA GLY A 141 9.94 11.44 13.40
C GLY A 141 11.11 10.46 13.46
N ASP A 142 10.92 9.34 14.17
CA ASP A 142 11.90 8.25 14.27
C ASP A 142 12.27 7.67 12.88
N ASP A 143 11.37 7.81 11.88
CA ASP A 143 11.65 7.42 10.48
C ASP A 143 12.76 8.26 9.85
N LEU A 144 12.88 9.54 10.22
CA LEU A 144 13.94 10.39 9.66
C LEU A 144 15.33 9.92 10.10
N GLU A 145 15.47 9.61 11.40
CA GLU A 145 16.73 9.11 11.95
C GLU A 145 17.06 7.72 11.38
N GLN A 146 16.06 6.83 11.32
CA GLN A 146 16.21 5.51 10.74
C GLN A 146 16.55 5.55 9.26
N ALA A 147 15.91 6.42 8.47
CA ALA A 147 16.20 6.59 7.05
C ALA A 147 17.65 7.06 6.81
N ARG A 148 18.12 8.04 7.61
CA ARG A 148 19.52 8.50 7.56
C ARG A 148 20.49 7.38 7.91
N GLU A 149 20.21 6.62 8.98
CA GLU A 149 21.04 5.50 9.40
C GLU A 149 21.06 4.37 8.36
N PHE A 150 19.91 4.06 7.75
CA PHE A 150 19.80 3.08 6.68
C PHE A 150 20.72 3.47 5.52
N LEU A 151 20.57 4.68 4.98
CA LEU A 151 21.34 5.16 3.84
C LEU A 151 22.85 5.19 4.14
N ARG A 152 23.23 5.59 5.35
CA ARG A 152 24.62 5.60 5.81
C ARG A 152 25.26 4.22 5.85
N ARG A 153 24.51 3.19 6.24
CA ARG A 153 25.04 1.80 6.29
C ARG A 153 25.25 1.18 4.92
N VAL A 154 24.54 1.67 3.91
CA VAL A 154 24.64 1.20 2.52
C VAL A 154 25.41 2.16 1.62
N ASP A 155 26.01 3.23 2.16
CA ASP A 155 26.76 4.27 1.44
C ASP A 155 25.94 4.96 0.34
N LEU A 156 24.67 5.28 0.65
CA LEU A 156 23.72 5.91 -0.28
C LEU A 156 23.12 7.23 0.25
N GLU A 157 23.79 7.93 1.17
CA GLU A 157 23.27 9.19 1.74
C GLU A 157 22.94 10.25 0.68
N MET A 158 23.63 10.23 -0.47
CA MET A 158 23.40 11.17 -1.57
C MET A 158 21.98 11.07 -2.20
N LEU A 159 21.30 9.93 -2.00
CA LEU A 159 19.93 9.73 -2.47
C LEU A 159 18.90 10.36 -1.52
N GLY A 160 19.26 10.55 -0.25
CA GLY A 160 18.33 10.99 0.80
C GLY A 160 17.86 12.43 0.60
N GLU A 161 16.55 12.62 0.67
CA GLU A 161 15.92 13.93 0.59
C GLU A 161 14.83 14.05 1.66
N VAL A 162 14.98 15.03 2.56
CA VAL A 162 14.01 15.27 3.62
C VAL A 162 12.90 16.19 3.11
N ILE A 163 11.65 15.76 3.31
CA ILE A 163 10.45 16.54 3.04
C ILE A 163 9.89 17.01 4.37
N GLU A 164 10.15 18.27 4.70
CA GLU A 164 9.64 18.89 5.92
C GLU A 164 8.19 19.32 5.72
N ALA A 165 7.34 18.99 6.70
CA ALA A 165 5.96 19.42 6.76
C ALA A 165 5.63 19.97 8.16
N PRO A 166 4.85 21.05 8.27
CA PRO A 166 4.34 21.48 9.56
C PRO A 166 3.25 20.50 10.06
N ALA A 167 2.94 20.52 11.36
CA ALA A 167 1.95 19.61 11.95
C ALA A 167 0.53 19.80 11.36
N ASP A 168 0.17 21.03 10.98
CA ASP A 168 -1.11 21.37 10.36
C ASP A 168 -1.21 20.94 8.89
N ALA A 169 -0.13 20.43 8.28
CA ALA A 169 -0.19 19.76 6.98
C ALA A 169 -0.84 18.36 7.08
N LEU A 170 -0.96 17.80 8.28
CA LEU A 170 -1.71 16.58 8.50
C LEU A 170 -3.19 16.93 8.65
N ASP A 171 -3.95 16.76 7.56
CA ASP A 171 -5.40 16.98 7.53
C ASP A 171 -6.15 15.66 7.31
N PRO A 172 -6.63 15.01 8.40
CA PRO A 172 -7.41 13.79 8.30
C PRO A 172 -8.75 13.93 7.57
N LEU A 173 -9.38 15.11 7.58
CA LEU A 173 -10.68 15.31 6.91
C LEU A 173 -10.48 15.45 5.41
N TRP A 174 -9.44 16.15 5.00
CA TRP A 174 -9.02 16.16 3.60
C TRP A 174 -8.57 14.77 3.13
N ALA A 175 -7.87 14.01 3.97
CA ALA A 175 -7.53 12.63 3.65
C ALA A 175 -8.78 11.77 3.40
N VAL A 176 -9.83 11.90 4.22
CA VAL A 176 -11.14 11.23 4.00
C VAL A 176 -11.76 11.60 2.65
N GLU A 177 -11.74 12.89 2.27
CA GLU A 177 -12.22 13.35 0.96
C GLU A 177 -11.43 12.71 -0.19
N VAL A 178 -10.10 12.68 -0.06
CA VAL A 178 -9.23 12.15 -1.11
C VAL A 178 -9.37 10.64 -1.24
N ILE A 179 -9.45 9.88 -0.15
CA ILE A 179 -9.44 8.42 -0.22
C ILE A 179 -10.85 7.80 -0.29
N GLU A 180 -11.90 8.59 -0.06
CA GLU A 180 -13.30 8.14 -0.02
C GLU A 180 -13.55 6.97 0.95
N ASP A 181 -12.74 6.95 2.02
CA ASP A 181 -12.76 5.96 3.08
C ASP A 181 -12.54 6.68 4.42
N TYR A 182 -12.99 6.06 5.49
CA TYR A 182 -13.02 6.60 6.84
C TYR A 182 -12.47 5.62 7.88
N LYS A 183 -11.74 4.57 7.45
CA LYS A 183 -10.99 3.70 8.36
C LYS A 183 -9.81 4.45 8.98
N PRO A 184 -9.71 4.55 10.32
CA PRO A 184 -8.75 5.43 10.98
C PRO A 184 -7.30 5.25 10.51
N LEU A 185 -6.78 4.02 10.50
CA LEU A 185 -5.39 3.76 10.11
C LEU A 185 -5.10 4.13 8.64
N ASP A 186 -6.08 4.02 7.74
CA ASP A 186 -5.90 4.40 6.34
C ASP A 186 -6.01 5.91 6.15
N VAL A 187 -6.89 6.57 6.91
CA VAL A 187 -6.98 8.04 6.95
C VAL A 187 -5.69 8.66 7.48
N GLU A 188 -5.15 8.13 8.57
CA GLU A 188 -3.88 8.58 9.15
C GLU A 188 -2.71 8.37 8.16
N CYS A 189 -2.65 7.20 7.53
CA CYS A 189 -1.65 6.89 6.51
C CYS A 189 -1.77 7.86 5.31
N ALA A 190 -2.98 8.06 4.80
CA ALA A 190 -3.24 8.95 3.67
C ALA A 190 -2.92 10.41 3.99
N ALA A 191 -3.20 10.90 5.21
CA ALA A 191 -2.82 12.25 5.64
C ALA A 191 -1.30 12.45 5.61
N ALA A 192 -0.54 11.47 6.10
CA ALA A 192 0.92 11.49 6.04
C ALA A 192 1.43 11.41 4.57
N VAL A 193 0.84 10.54 3.75
CA VAL A 193 1.19 10.45 2.32
C VAL A 193 0.92 11.78 1.61
N LEU A 194 -0.24 12.40 1.85
CA LEU A 194 -0.60 13.70 1.28
C LEU A 194 0.42 14.78 1.67
N ALA A 195 0.79 14.89 2.95
CA ALA A 195 1.79 15.84 3.41
C ALA A 195 3.16 15.64 2.71
N ALA A 196 3.59 14.39 2.55
CA ALA A 196 4.83 14.05 1.83
C ALA A 196 4.75 14.45 0.35
N LEU A 197 3.68 14.07 -0.34
CA LEU A 197 3.48 14.33 -1.75
C LEU A 197 3.32 15.83 -2.06
N GLU A 198 2.65 16.59 -1.20
CA GLU A 198 2.59 18.04 -1.32
C GLU A 198 3.97 18.68 -1.19
N GLY A 199 4.76 18.23 -0.21
CA GLY A 199 6.13 18.69 -0.04
C GLY A 199 7.03 18.39 -1.25
N ILE A 200 6.91 17.18 -1.81
CA ILE A 200 7.59 16.81 -3.06
C ILE A 200 7.12 17.70 -4.21
N ARG A 201 5.80 17.90 -4.38
CA ARG A 201 5.25 18.74 -5.46
C ARG A 201 5.70 20.19 -5.36
N ARG A 202 5.78 20.76 -4.15
CA ARG A 202 6.29 22.11 -3.92
C ARG A 202 7.78 22.23 -4.31
N ARG A 203 8.59 21.23 -3.95
CA ARG A 203 10.04 21.25 -4.22
C ARG A 203 10.39 20.89 -5.67
N TYR A 204 9.62 19.99 -6.25
CA TYR A 204 9.82 19.43 -7.58
C TYR A 204 8.51 19.45 -8.40
N PRO A 205 8.13 20.61 -8.97
CA PRO A 205 6.84 20.79 -9.62
C PRO A 205 6.58 19.87 -10.82
N SER A 206 7.62 19.36 -11.46
CA SER A 206 7.52 18.46 -12.63
C SER A 206 7.73 16.98 -12.29
N TRP A 207 7.99 16.60 -11.04
CA TRP A 207 8.23 15.21 -10.67
C TRP A 207 6.96 14.38 -10.84
N ARG A 208 7.08 13.16 -11.37
CA ARG A 208 5.91 12.31 -11.67
C ARG A 208 6.04 10.91 -11.10
N LEU A 209 7.16 10.24 -11.30
CA LEU A 209 7.32 8.84 -10.95
C LEU A 209 7.76 8.67 -9.49
N LEU A 210 6.96 7.91 -8.75
CA LEU A 210 7.27 7.50 -7.38
C LEU A 210 7.12 5.99 -7.25
N ALA A 211 7.93 5.38 -6.39
CA ALA A 211 7.77 4.02 -5.93
C ALA A 211 7.63 3.99 -4.40
N ASP A 212 7.05 2.93 -3.86
CA ASP A 212 6.84 2.78 -2.42
C ASP A 212 6.98 1.30 -1.99
N GLY A 213 6.86 1.08 -0.68
CA GLY A 213 6.93 -0.25 -0.06
C GLY A 213 5.56 -0.85 0.30
N ASP A 214 4.45 -0.33 -0.22
CA ASP A 214 3.13 -0.90 0.07
C ASP A 214 3.04 -2.34 -0.45
N GLY A 215 2.41 -3.24 0.31
CA GLY A 215 2.33 -4.67 0.01
C GLY A 215 3.30 -5.55 0.80
N GLY A 216 4.39 -4.99 1.33
CA GLY A 216 5.40 -5.76 2.05
C GLY A 216 4.87 -6.42 3.33
N ASP A 217 4.06 -5.67 4.09
CA ASP A 217 3.43 -6.16 5.31
C ASP A 217 2.39 -7.25 5.06
N GLU A 218 1.62 -7.11 3.98
CA GLU A 218 0.65 -8.12 3.54
C GLU A 218 1.35 -9.41 3.14
N ASN A 219 2.42 -9.30 2.34
CA ASN A 219 3.17 -10.43 1.82
C ASN A 219 3.82 -11.23 2.95
N LEU A 220 4.50 -10.55 3.87
CA LEU A 220 5.23 -11.22 4.95
C LEU A 220 4.46 -11.29 6.28
N LYS A 221 3.15 -11.02 6.22
CA LYS A 221 2.16 -11.18 7.32
C LYS A 221 2.56 -10.44 8.60
N ASP A 222 3.23 -9.31 8.45
CA ASP A 222 3.84 -8.56 9.53
C ASP A 222 2.85 -7.55 10.13
N TYR A 223 1.73 -8.05 10.65
CA TYR A 223 0.73 -7.23 11.34
C TYR A 223 0.59 -7.71 12.78
N PRO A 224 0.47 -6.80 13.76
CA PRO A 224 0.25 -7.19 15.16
C PRO A 224 -1.11 -7.88 15.31
N ILE A 225 -1.08 -9.21 15.34
CA ILE A 225 -2.26 -10.08 15.42
C ILE A 225 -3.06 -9.78 16.69
N GLU A 226 -2.36 -9.43 17.76
CA GLU A 226 -2.91 -9.14 19.09
C GLU A 226 -3.83 -7.91 19.11
N GLU A 227 -3.68 -6.97 18.17
CA GLU A 227 -4.57 -5.81 18.03
C GLU A 227 -5.97 -6.23 17.56
N ASN A 228 -6.12 -7.42 16.97
CA ASN A 228 -7.39 -7.95 16.49
C ASN A 228 -7.79 -9.24 17.23
N ARG A 229 -8.74 -9.12 18.15
CA ARG A 229 -9.24 -10.26 18.96
C ARG A 229 -9.88 -11.38 18.13
N GLU A 230 -10.23 -11.14 16.87
CA GLU A 230 -10.79 -12.17 15.98
C GLU A 230 -9.73 -12.96 15.21
N LEU A 231 -8.48 -12.51 15.19
CA LEU A 231 -7.40 -13.16 14.46
C LEU A 231 -6.58 -14.06 15.38
N THR A 232 -6.19 -15.21 14.83
CA THR A 232 -5.20 -16.09 15.43
C THR A 232 -4.06 -16.26 14.43
N ILE A 233 -2.85 -16.60 14.90
CA ILE A 233 -1.75 -16.91 13.98
C ILE A 233 -2.13 -18.00 12.98
N ARG A 234 -2.89 -19.02 13.40
CA ARG A 234 -3.38 -20.07 12.50
C ARG A 234 -4.28 -19.52 11.40
N SER A 235 -5.12 -18.54 11.71
CA SER A 235 -5.92 -17.83 10.70
C SER A 235 -5.03 -17.05 9.74
N VAL A 236 -3.99 -16.39 10.24
CA VAL A 236 -3.10 -15.54 9.43
C VAL A 236 -2.23 -16.36 8.46
N VAL A 237 -1.64 -17.47 8.94
CA VAL A 237 -0.76 -18.32 8.11
C VAL A 237 -1.54 -19.34 7.28
N GLY A 238 -2.74 -19.73 7.71
CA GLY A 238 -3.54 -20.76 7.05
C GLY A 238 -4.52 -20.27 5.99
N ASN A 239 -4.75 -18.95 5.88
CA ASN A 239 -5.60 -18.38 4.84
C ASN A 239 -4.74 -17.69 3.78
N SER A 240 -4.87 -18.14 2.53
CA SER A 240 -4.17 -17.54 1.39
C SER A 240 -4.65 -16.10 1.15
N MET A 241 -3.69 -15.20 0.92
CA MET A 241 -3.93 -13.79 0.59
C MET A 241 -4.85 -13.03 1.57
N LEU A 242 -4.92 -13.46 2.84
CA LEU A 242 -5.80 -12.85 3.85
C LEU A 242 -5.59 -11.33 3.99
N TYR A 243 -4.34 -10.86 3.95
CA TYR A 243 -4.05 -9.43 4.10
C TYR A 243 -4.15 -8.66 2.79
N GLN A 244 -4.04 -9.34 1.65
CA GLN A 244 -4.21 -8.75 0.32
C GLN A 244 -5.70 -8.53 0.04
N GLU A 245 -6.56 -9.53 0.26
CA GLU A 245 -7.99 -9.48 -0.11
C GLU A 245 -8.94 -9.28 1.08
N GLY A 246 -8.47 -9.51 2.31
CA GLY A 246 -9.33 -9.69 3.47
C GLY A 246 -9.89 -11.11 3.56
N TRP A 247 -11.01 -11.26 4.26
CA TRP A 247 -11.78 -12.51 4.21
C TRP A 247 -12.27 -12.74 2.78
N GLY A 248 -11.99 -13.91 2.20
CA GLY A 248 -12.25 -14.21 0.79
C GLY A 248 -13.70 -13.92 0.36
N VAL A 249 -13.90 -13.57 -0.91
CA VAL A 249 -15.17 -13.03 -1.44
C VAL A 249 -16.38 -13.94 -1.21
N GLU A 250 -16.17 -15.25 -1.18
CA GLU A 250 -17.21 -16.26 -0.95
C GLU A 250 -17.45 -16.58 0.54
N ALA A 251 -16.67 -16.00 1.45
CA ALA A 251 -16.77 -16.29 2.87
C ALA A 251 -17.98 -15.60 3.50
N VAL A 252 -18.62 -16.26 4.47
CA VAL A 252 -19.77 -15.69 5.22
C VAL A 252 -19.42 -14.38 5.95
N LYS A 253 -18.16 -14.21 6.36
CA LYS A 253 -17.67 -12.97 6.99
C LYS A 253 -17.30 -11.86 5.99
N HIS A 254 -17.35 -12.12 4.69
CA HIS A 254 -17.03 -11.13 3.67
C HIS A 254 -18.10 -10.04 3.61
N SER A 255 -17.66 -8.81 3.41
CA SER A 255 -18.55 -7.68 3.17
C SER A 255 -18.93 -7.66 1.69
N LEU A 256 -20.23 -7.73 1.39
CA LEU A 256 -20.74 -7.65 0.02
C LEU A 256 -20.58 -6.25 -0.61
N THR A 257 -20.17 -5.24 0.17
CA THR A 257 -20.04 -3.86 -0.29
C THR A 257 -18.60 -3.50 -0.65
N TYR A 258 -17.65 -3.90 0.19
CA TYR A 258 -16.23 -3.56 0.08
C TYR A 258 -15.38 -4.75 0.53
N SER A 259 -14.31 -5.05 -0.21
CA SER A 259 -13.33 -6.06 0.20
C SER A 259 -12.48 -5.55 1.38
N GLY A 260 -11.72 -6.46 2.00
CA GLY A 260 -10.85 -6.15 3.13
C GLY A 260 -9.38 -6.02 2.73
N GLY A 261 -8.49 -5.99 3.71
CA GLY A 261 -7.05 -5.98 3.46
C GLY A 261 -6.55 -4.78 2.66
N LEU A 262 -5.43 -4.98 1.97
CA LEU A 262 -4.81 -3.98 1.10
C LEU A 262 -5.64 -3.72 -0.16
N SER A 263 -6.47 -4.66 -0.61
CA SER A 263 -7.33 -4.43 -1.78
C SER A 263 -8.17 -3.16 -1.64
N ARG A 264 -8.71 -2.92 -0.44
CA ARG A 264 -9.35 -1.65 -0.08
C ARG A 264 -8.32 -0.60 0.34
N GLY A 265 -7.34 -0.99 1.15
CA GLY A 265 -6.35 -0.06 1.71
C GLY A 265 -5.45 0.64 0.69
N CYS A 266 -5.28 0.11 -0.53
CA CYS A 266 -4.41 0.66 -1.57
C CYS A 266 -4.78 2.10 -1.97
N VAL A 267 -6.03 2.51 -1.75
CA VAL A 267 -6.51 3.87 -1.99
C VAL A 267 -5.73 4.91 -1.17
N ARG A 268 -5.17 4.52 -0.01
CA ARG A 268 -4.41 5.41 0.88
C ARG A 268 -3.09 5.91 0.28
N GLY A 269 -2.54 5.20 -0.71
CA GLY A 269 -1.39 5.65 -1.50
C GLY A 269 -1.80 6.15 -2.87
N TRP A 270 -2.66 5.40 -3.57
CA TRP A 270 -3.05 5.69 -4.95
C TRP A 270 -3.83 7.00 -5.11
N ALA A 271 -4.84 7.26 -4.27
CA ALA A 271 -5.68 8.44 -4.43
C ALA A 271 -4.91 9.76 -4.14
N PRO A 272 -4.10 9.85 -3.06
CA PRO A 272 -3.18 10.98 -2.86
C PRO A 272 -2.25 11.24 -4.04
N ALA A 273 -1.60 10.18 -4.56
CA ALA A 273 -0.70 10.28 -5.69
C ALA A 273 -1.40 10.86 -6.93
N ARG A 274 -2.55 10.28 -7.30
CA ARG A 274 -3.36 10.75 -8.43
C ARG A 274 -3.80 12.20 -8.24
N ARG A 275 -4.29 12.56 -7.04
CA ARG A 275 -4.78 13.91 -6.71
C ARG A 275 -3.70 14.99 -6.89
N LEU A 276 -2.44 14.64 -6.65
CA LEU A 276 -1.28 15.53 -6.73
C LEU A 276 -0.44 15.32 -8.01
N GLY A 277 -0.94 14.56 -8.98
CA GLY A 277 -0.35 14.40 -10.31
C GLY A 277 0.87 13.46 -10.37
N PHE A 278 1.01 12.54 -9.42
CA PHE A 278 2.04 11.51 -9.41
C PHE A 278 1.54 10.20 -10.03
N LEU A 279 2.49 9.39 -10.49
CA LEU A 279 2.30 8.01 -10.90
C LEU A 279 3.10 7.14 -9.93
N THR A 280 2.41 6.32 -9.15
CA THR A 280 3.02 5.45 -8.15
C THR A 280 3.22 4.03 -8.67
N PHE A 281 4.26 3.38 -8.18
CA PHE A 281 4.59 1.99 -8.42
C PHE A 281 4.89 1.28 -7.10
N SER A 282 4.03 0.34 -6.71
CA SER A 282 4.20 -0.48 -5.51
C SER A 282 4.64 -1.89 -5.93
N PRO A 283 5.95 -2.16 -6.11
CA PRO A 283 6.41 -3.44 -6.65
C PRO A 283 6.02 -4.64 -5.78
N LEU A 284 5.86 -4.45 -4.47
CA LEU A 284 5.52 -5.54 -3.55
C LEU A 284 4.06 -6.00 -3.71
N THR A 285 3.20 -5.21 -4.35
CA THR A 285 1.83 -5.62 -4.71
C THR A 285 1.74 -6.33 -6.06
N ALA A 286 2.87 -6.52 -6.76
CA ALA A 286 2.87 -7.17 -8.06
C ALA A 286 2.57 -8.67 -7.93
N PRO A 287 1.80 -9.29 -8.85
CA PRO A 287 1.41 -10.70 -8.77
C PRO A 287 2.59 -11.66 -8.59
N ARG A 288 3.75 -11.37 -9.20
CA ARG A 288 4.95 -12.21 -9.07
C ARG A 288 5.51 -12.19 -7.65
N VAL A 289 5.51 -11.03 -7.00
CA VAL A 289 6.01 -10.85 -5.63
C VAL A 289 5.02 -11.44 -4.63
N ILE A 290 3.72 -11.23 -4.83
CA ILE A 290 2.67 -11.87 -4.02
C ILE A 290 2.76 -13.40 -4.15
N ALA A 291 2.94 -13.94 -5.35
CA ALA A 291 3.09 -15.38 -5.55
C ALA A 291 4.33 -15.96 -4.84
N ALA A 292 5.45 -15.22 -4.87
CA ALA A 292 6.66 -15.61 -4.13
C ALA A 292 6.43 -15.59 -2.62
N ALA A 293 5.64 -14.64 -2.10
CA ALA A 293 5.27 -14.58 -0.69
C ALA A 293 4.32 -15.71 -0.28
N GLU A 294 3.29 -15.99 -1.08
CA GLU A 294 2.34 -17.08 -0.81
C GLU A 294 3.03 -18.45 -0.83
N ALA A 295 4.10 -18.61 -1.61
CA ALA A 295 4.91 -19.82 -1.65
C ALA A 295 5.68 -20.12 -0.35
N ILE A 296 5.79 -19.15 0.58
CA ILE A 296 6.52 -19.31 1.85
C ILE A 296 5.75 -20.22 2.81
N PRO A 297 6.38 -21.25 3.41
CA PRO A 297 5.74 -22.14 4.37
C PRO A 297 5.65 -21.51 5.77
N PHE A 298 4.89 -20.43 5.93
CA PHE A 298 4.78 -19.68 7.19
C PHE A 298 4.37 -20.55 8.39
N ASP A 299 3.44 -21.50 8.21
CA ASP A 299 3.01 -22.39 9.29
C ASP A 299 4.18 -23.25 9.82
N GLU A 300 4.98 -23.82 8.91
CA GLU A 300 6.16 -24.61 9.25
C GLU A 300 7.24 -23.78 9.95
N LEU A 301 7.52 -22.58 9.41
CA LEU A 301 8.57 -21.68 9.90
C LEU A 301 8.24 -21.10 11.27
N THR A 302 6.96 -20.82 11.54
CA THR A 302 6.53 -20.13 12.76
C THR A 302 6.14 -21.10 13.87
N ARG A 303 5.56 -22.26 13.53
CA ARG A 303 5.04 -23.24 14.50
C ARG A 303 4.15 -22.59 15.58
N GLY A 304 3.38 -21.59 15.18
CA GLY A 304 2.50 -20.82 16.07
C GLY A 304 3.17 -19.71 16.89
N SER A 305 4.45 -19.41 16.66
CA SER A 305 5.15 -18.29 17.31
C SER A 305 4.92 -16.97 16.57
N HIS A 306 4.32 -16.00 17.27
CA HIS A 306 4.12 -14.64 16.77
C HIS A 306 5.45 -13.90 16.62
N GLU A 307 6.34 -14.02 17.61
CA GLU A 307 7.70 -13.44 17.56
C GLU A 307 8.44 -13.90 16.30
N ARG A 308 8.35 -15.21 16.00
CA ARG A 308 8.98 -15.76 14.81
C ARG A 308 8.36 -15.19 13.53
N LEU A 309 7.03 -15.06 13.48
CA LEU A 309 6.34 -14.48 12.33
C LEU A 309 6.83 -13.06 12.04
N TYR A 310 6.92 -12.22 13.07
CA TYR A 310 7.33 -10.83 12.93
C TYR A 310 8.82 -10.68 12.56
N SER A 311 9.69 -11.62 12.97
CA SER A 311 11.10 -11.59 12.59
C SER A 311 11.35 -11.95 11.12
N LEU A 312 10.45 -12.75 10.51
CA LEU A 312 10.64 -13.28 9.15
C LEU A 312 10.78 -12.18 8.11
N LYS A 313 10.05 -11.07 8.22
CA LYS A 313 10.08 -10.01 7.20
C LYS A 313 11.48 -9.46 7.00
N GLY A 314 12.15 -9.09 8.09
CA GLY A 314 13.51 -8.58 8.07
C GLY A 314 14.51 -9.62 7.59
N GLU A 315 14.38 -10.88 8.03
CA GLU A 315 15.29 -11.95 7.65
C GLU A 315 15.18 -12.33 6.18
N VAL A 316 13.97 -12.51 5.65
CA VAL A 316 13.72 -12.86 4.24
C VAL A 316 14.27 -11.76 3.33
N LEU A 317 13.95 -10.49 3.62
CA LEU A 317 14.44 -9.37 2.83
C LEU A 317 15.96 -9.21 2.92
N SER A 318 16.55 -9.23 4.12
CA SER A 318 17.99 -9.04 4.30
C SER A 318 18.80 -10.16 3.64
N ARG A 319 18.40 -11.42 3.80
CA ARG A 319 19.03 -12.58 3.13
C ARG A 319 18.89 -12.50 1.61
N GLY A 320 17.68 -12.21 1.12
CA GLY A 320 17.42 -12.09 -0.31
C GLY A 320 18.21 -10.96 -0.95
N ILE A 321 18.24 -9.77 -0.32
CA ILE A 321 18.99 -8.62 -0.83
C ILE A 321 20.49 -8.93 -0.87
N ARG A 322 21.02 -9.58 0.18
CA ARG A 322 22.41 -10.02 0.21
C ARG A 322 22.74 -10.99 -0.91
N GLN A 323 21.89 -11.99 -1.15
CA GLN A 323 22.15 -13.01 -2.17
C GLN A 323 22.00 -12.50 -3.60
N VAL A 324 20.96 -11.70 -3.86
CA VAL A 324 20.59 -11.27 -5.22
C VAL A 324 21.32 -9.99 -5.63
N LEU A 325 21.54 -9.05 -4.70
CA LEU A 325 22.17 -7.75 -4.97
C LEU A 325 23.60 -7.64 -4.42
N GLY A 326 24.02 -8.54 -3.52
CA GLY A 326 25.33 -8.45 -2.87
C GLY A 326 25.43 -7.34 -1.82
N ILE A 327 24.30 -6.85 -1.30
CA ILE A 327 24.23 -5.71 -0.37
C ILE A 327 23.80 -6.20 1.02
N GLU A 328 24.48 -5.75 2.08
CA GLU A 328 24.05 -6.00 3.46
C GLU A 328 22.95 -4.99 3.86
N MET A 329 21.68 -5.37 3.68
CA MET A 329 20.56 -4.50 4.03
C MET A 329 20.37 -4.39 5.55
N PRO A 330 20.37 -3.17 6.13
CA PRO A 330 20.00 -2.96 7.52
C PRO A 330 18.54 -3.36 7.78
N VAL A 331 18.29 -3.95 8.96
CA VAL A 331 16.94 -4.28 9.44
C VAL A 331 16.72 -3.58 10.77
N PHE A 332 15.59 -2.90 10.89
CA PHE A 332 15.17 -2.18 12.09
C PHE A 332 13.83 -2.71 12.60
N GLU A 333 13.50 -2.37 13.84
CA GLU A 333 12.20 -2.67 14.41
C GLU A 333 11.09 -1.98 13.59
N LYS A 334 9.99 -2.71 13.39
CA LYS A 334 8.88 -2.25 12.55
C LYS A 334 8.15 -1.07 13.22
N ARG A 335 7.97 0.01 12.46
CA ARG A 335 7.08 1.13 12.83
C ARG A 335 6.13 1.43 11.66
N ARG A 336 4.88 1.79 11.98
CA ARG A 336 3.91 2.22 10.95
C ARG A 336 4.31 3.60 10.44
N PHE A 337 4.21 3.83 9.13
CA PHE A 337 4.63 5.09 8.50
C PHE A 337 4.05 6.34 9.16
N GLN A 338 2.72 6.37 9.39
CA GLN A 338 2.07 7.52 10.01
C GLN A 338 2.52 7.80 11.45
N HIS A 339 3.06 6.80 12.15
CA HIS A 339 3.61 6.96 13.49
C HIS A 339 5.10 7.34 13.44
N GLY A 340 5.83 6.83 12.46
CA GLY A 340 7.26 7.09 12.31
C GLY A 340 7.59 8.47 11.74
N ALA A 341 6.69 9.05 10.94
CA ALA A 341 6.86 10.36 10.31
C ALA A 341 6.54 11.55 11.23
N VAL A 342 5.97 11.30 12.41
CA VAL A 342 5.50 12.33 13.35
C VAL A 342 6.12 12.12 14.73
N ALA A 343 6.21 13.17 15.54
CA ALA A 343 6.57 13.04 16.95
C ALA A 343 5.47 12.29 17.73
N PRO A 344 5.79 11.51 18.78
CA PRO A 344 4.81 10.72 19.54
C PRO A 344 3.59 11.53 20.01
N GLU A 345 3.78 12.80 20.37
CA GLU A 345 2.73 13.69 20.87
C GLU A 345 1.70 14.06 19.77
N LEU A 346 2.10 14.04 18.49
CA LEU A 346 1.22 14.30 17.36
C LEU A 346 0.45 13.07 16.90
N VAL A 347 0.91 11.86 17.26
CA VAL A 347 0.17 10.61 17.00
C VAL A 347 -1.17 10.64 17.72
N ASP A 348 -1.21 11.13 18.96
CA ASP A 348 -2.45 11.19 19.74
C ASP A 348 -3.44 12.19 19.15
N VAL A 349 -2.97 13.32 18.60
CA VAL A 349 -3.82 14.31 17.91
C VAL A 349 -4.48 13.72 16.65
N LEU A 350 -3.76 12.90 15.89
CA LEU A 350 -4.34 12.17 14.75
C LEU A 350 -5.42 11.17 15.21
N ARG A 351 -5.21 10.51 16.35
CA ARG A 351 -6.12 9.51 16.93
C ARG A 351 -7.35 10.11 17.61
N GLU A 352 -7.26 11.36 18.09
CA GLU A 352 -8.37 12.06 18.74
C GLU A 352 -9.59 12.24 17.82
N THR A 353 -9.40 12.16 16.51
CA THR A 353 -10.52 12.21 15.58
C THR A 353 -11.24 10.86 15.54
N SER A 354 -12.42 10.81 16.17
CA SER A 354 -13.22 9.58 16.23
C SER A 354 -13.61 9.06 14.83
N PRO A 355 -13.69 7.73 14.62
CA PRO A 355 -14.19 7.13 13.38
C PRO A 355 -15.58 7.65 12.97
N HIS A 356 -16.39 8.04 13.97
CA HIS A 356 -17.71 8.62 13.73
C HIS A 356 -17.62 9.96 13.01
N ARG A 357 -16.64 10.79 13.36
CA ARG A 357 -16.40 12.10 12.73
C ARG A 357 -15.96 11.95 11.27
N TYR A 358 -15.07 11.01 10.96
CA TYR A 358 -14.69 10.71 9.58
C TYR A 358 -15.90 10.29 8.74
N ARG A 359 -16.73 9.40 9.27
CA ARG A 359 -17.95 8.96 8.58
C ARG A 359 -18.94 10.09 8.38
N GLN A 360 -19.17 10.93 9.41
CA GLN A 360 -20.05 12.10 9.31
C GLN A 360 -19.55 13.09 8.27
N HIS A 361 -18.24 13.38 8.26
CA HIS A 361 -17.61 14.24 7.27
C HIS A 361 -17.81 13.69 5.86
N TYR A 362 -17.45 12.43 5.63
CA TYR A 362 -17.62 11.78 4.33
C TYR A 362 -19.06 11.82 3.82
N LEU A 363 -20.04 11.49 4.68
CA LEU A 363 -21.46 11.53 4.30
C LEU A 363 -21.93 12.96 3.96
N ALA A 364 -21.42 13.97 4.66
CA ALA A 364 -21.76 15.37 4.41
C ALA A 364 -21.22 15.92 3.08
N LEU A 365 -20.26 15.25 2.44
CA LEU A 365 -19.80 15.59 1.08
C LEU A 365 -20.82 15.24 0.00
N HIS A 366 -21.65 14.22 0.26
CA HIS A 366 -22.53 13.61 -0.74
C HIS A 366 -24.02 13.82 -0.46
N LEU A 367 -24.40 14.19 0.77
CA LEU A 367 -25.78 14.42 1.15
C LEU A 367 -26.10 15.93 1.12
N PRO A 368 -27.23 16.34 0.50
CA PRO A 368 -27.68 17.73 0.59
C PRO A 368 -27.91 18.12 2.06
N ARG A 369 -27.45 19.33 2.42
CA ARG A 369 -27.58 19.89 3.77
C ARG A 369 -29.02 20.14 4.19
#